data_AF-A0ABD2HLP7-F1
#
_entry.id   AF-A0ABD2HLP7-F1
#
_cell.length_a   1.000
_cell.length_b   1.000
_cell.length_c   1.000
_cell.angle_alpha   90.00
_cell.angle_beta   90.00
_cell.angle_gamma   90.00
#
_symmetry.space_group_name_H-M   'P 1'
#
loop_
_entity.id
_entity.type
_entity.pdbx_description
1 polymer ?
#
loop_
_entity_poly.entity_id
_entity_poly.type
_entity_poly.pdbx_seq_one_letter_code
_entity_poly.pdbx_strand_id
1 'polypeptide(L)'
;MAASAAVRSSMGLTLRFSRSIPDCSTCPFYRLKSCVNSVGKLQRKGSFDSFRTINRHLQTSIAVYHSEEGSSNAEDPEDVVNVVYIDRSGRRIPVKAKVGDNVMYLAQRHGIELEGSCEASLACSTCHVYVNDTHFDKLPEPDEREDDMLDMAPLLQENSRLGCQIILSHELEGIELTLPKVTRNFYVDGHVPKPH
;
A
#
# COMPACT_ATOMS: atom_id res chain seq x y z
N MET A 1 -53.94 38.35 -1.53
CA MET A 1 -52.69 39.10 -1.27
C MET A 1 -51.89 39.06 -2.57
N ALA A 2 -52.17 39.93 -3.56
CA ALA A 2 -51.45 41.19 -3.82
C ALA A 2 -49.92 40.97 -3.85
N ALA A 3 -49.29 40.93 -5.04
CA ALA A 3 -48.54 42.03 -5.71
C ALA A 3 -47.25 42.42 -4.95
N SER A 4 -46.06 42.71 -5.52
CA SER A 4 -45.58 42.92 -6.89
C SER A 4 -44.04 42.96 -6.88
N ALA A 5 -43.49 42.89 -8.09
CA ALA A 5 -42.11 43.04 -8.59
C ALA A 5 -41.13 44.06 -7.95
N ALA A 6 -39.83 43.75 -8.09
CA ALA A 6 -38.74 44.61 -8.63
C ALA A 6 -37.44 43.76 -8.71
N VAL A 7 -36.86 43.39 -9.85
CA VAL A 7 -36.01 44.15 -10.83
C VAL A 7 -34.82 44.90 -10.22
N ARG A 8 -33.61 44.41 -10.53
CA ARG A 8 -32.33 45.10 -10.87
C ARG A 8 -31.30 43.99 -11.13
N SER A 9 -30.95 43.61 -12.36
CA SER A 9 -30.12 44.30 -13.36
C SER A 9 -28.73 44.72 -12.85
N SER A 10 -27.73 43.91 -13.16
CA SER A 10 -26.31 44.28 -13.36
C SER A 10 -25.66 43.14 -14.13
N MET A 11 -25.58 43.25 -15.46
CA MET A 11 -24.39 43.68 -16.19
C MET A 11 -23.17 42.79 -15.92
N GLY A 12 -22.81 42.05 -16.96
CA GLY A 12 -21.86 40.96 -16.92
C GLY A 12 -20.42 41.36 -16.73
N LEU A 13 -19.64 40.40 -16.26
CA LEU A 13 -18.22 40.29 -16.55
C LEU A 13 -17.95 38.85 -16.98
N THR A 14 -17.75 38.68 -18.27
CA THR A 14 -17.18 37.47 -18.88
C THR A 14 -15.71 37.38 -18.47
N LEU A 15 -15.44 36.76 -17.32
CA LEU A 15 -14.08 36.40 -16.93
C LEU A 15 -13.63 35.20 -17.78
N ARG A 16 -13.02 35.53 -18.92
CA ARG A 16 -12.20 34.61 -19.70
C ARG A 16 -11.10 34.07 -18.79
N PHE A 17 -11.22 32.81 -18.38
CA PHE A 17 -10.12 32.03 -17.85
C PHE A 17 -9.11 31.78 -18.97
N SER A 18 -8.26 32.78 -19.22
CA SER A 18 -7.02 32.58 -19.97
C SER A 18 -6.07 31.79 -19.09
N ARG A 19 -5.85 30.52 -19.43
CA ARG A 19 -4.68 29.75 -18.99
C ARG A 19 -3.43 30.52 -19.43
N SER A 20 -2.90 31.36 -18.55
CA SER A 20 -1.55 31.88 -18.66
C SER A 20 -0.60 30.73 -18.34
N ILE A 21 -0.01 30.17 -19.40
CA ILE A 21 1.18 29.33 -19.31
C ILE A 21 2.25 30.18 -18.60
N PRO A 22 2.84 29.73 -17.49
CA PRO A 22 3.91 30.49 -16.86
C PRO A 22 5.10 30.54 -17.83
N ASP A 23 5.39 31.76 -18.29
CA ASP A 23 6.57 32.09 -19.06
C ASP A 23 7.82 31.59 -18.33
N CYS A 24 8.65 30.88 -19.10
CA CYS A 24 9.93 30.32 -18.70
C CYS A 24 10.98 31.44 -18.54
N SER A 25 10.78 32.35 -17.58
CA SER A 25 11.65 33.50 -17.35
C SER A 25 12.29 33.56 -15.97
N THR A 26 12.08 32.54 -15.11
CA THR A 26 12.74 32.46 -13.78
C THR A 26 13.42 31.11 -13.53
N CYS A 27 14.05 30.53 -14.56
CA CYS A 27 14.98 29.41 -14.37
C CYS A 27 16.39 29.97 -14.07
N PRO A 28 16.98 29.74 -12.88
CA PRO A 28 18.33 30.20 -12.56
C PRO A 28 19.43 29.34 -13.20
N PHE A 29 19.07 28.31 -13.99
CA PHE A 29 20.01 27.52 -14.76
C PHE A 29 20.13 28.07 -16.19
N TYR A 30 20.84 29.19 -16.30
CA TYR A 30 21.41 29.60 -17.56
C TYR A 30 22.46 28.58 -18.02
N ARG A 31 22.47 28.34 -19.33
CA ARG A 31 23.61 27.91 -20.15
C ARG A 31 23.66 26.44 -20.58
N LEU A 32 22.75 26.05 -21.46
CA LEU A 32 23.10 25.63 -22.83
C LEU A 32 21.85 25.64 -23.72
N LYS A 33 21.93 26.46 -24.76
CA LYS A 33 20.89 26.75 -25.77
C LYS A 33 20.69 25.54 -26.69
N SER A 34 19.45 25.13 -26.95
CA SER A 34 18.83 25.28 -28.27
C SER A 34 17.48 24.59 -28.32
N CYS A 35 16.47 25.41 -28.61
CA CYS A 35 15.15 25.00 -29.05
C CYS A 35 15.20 24.34 -30.44
N VAL A 36 14.09 23.68 -30.72
CA VAL A 36 13.72 22.80 -31.85
C VAL A 36 13.73 23.44 -33.25
N ASN A 37 13.90 22.53 -34.23
CA ASN A 37 13.27 22.46 -35.57
C ASN A 37 13.98 22.96 -36.86
N SER A 38 14.13 21.98 -37.77
CA SER A 38 13.78 22.00 -39.20
C SER A 38 14.88 22.12 -40.29
N VAL A 39 14.95 21.06 -41.11
CA VAL A 39 15.17 20.92 -42.57
C VAL A 39 16.48 21.41 -43.22
N GLY A 40 17.22 20.49 -43.86
CA GLY A 40 18.19 20.81 -44.92
C GLY A 40 19.14 19.67 -45.32
N LYS A 41 19.05 19.21 -46.59
CA LYS A 41 19.85 18.15 -47.25
C LYS A 41 21.37 18.39 -47.26
N LEU A 42 22.19 17.34 -47.12
CA LEU A 42 23.29 17.05 -48.06
C LEU A 42 23.82 15.60 -47.95
N GLN A 43 24.04 14.98 -49.10
CA GLN A 43 24.56 13.62 -49.29
C GLN A 43 26.07 13.52 -49.01
N ARG A 44 26.58 12.36 -48.55
CA ARG A 44 27.58 11.52 -49.25
C ARG A 44 28.11 10.33 -48.40
N LYS A 45 27.96 9.13 -48.99
CA LYS A 45 28.83 7.92 -49.05
C LYS A 45 29.79 7.53 -47.90
N GLY A 46 29.76 6.22 -47.59
CA GLY A 46 30.85 5.40 -47.01
C GLY A 46 30.45 4.80 -45.67
N SER A 47 29.96 3.56 -45.59
CA SER A 47 30.69 2.27 -45.59
C SER A 47 31.56 2.03 -44.35
N PHE A 48 31.21 0.94 -43.67
CA PHE A 48 32.00 0.06 -42.81
C PHE A 48 32.07 0.33 -41.30
N ASP A 49 31.80 -0.76 -40.58
CA ASP A 49 31.67 -0.94 -39.14
C ASP A 49 32.84 -0.41 -38.30
N SER A 50 32.49 0.19 -37.16
CA SER A 50 33.32 0.10 -35.97
C SER A 50 32.44 0.22 -34.74
N PHE A 51 32.42 -0.84 -33.93
CA PHE A 51 31.82 -0.90 -32.60
C PHE A 51 32.39 0.25 -31.75
N ARG A 52 31.62 1.33 -31.62
CA ARG A 52 31.93 2.42 -30.71
C ARG A 52 31.23 2.13 -29.40
N THR A 53 31.99 1.76 -28.38
CA THR A 53 31.55 1.68 -26.99
C THR A 53 30.74 2.94 -26.68
N ILE A 54 29.45 2.76 -26.41
CA ILE A 54 28.63 3.85 -25.89
C ILE A 54 29.24 4.15 -24.53
N ASN A 55 29.94 5.28 -24.43
CA ASN A 55 30.42 5.81 -23.18
C ASN A 55 29.16 6.22 -22.40
N ARG A 56 28.52 5.24 -21.75
CA ARG A 56 27.39 5.48 -20.86
C ARG A 56 27.97 6.24 -19.69
N HIS A 57 27.80 7.55 -19.72
CA HIS A 57 28.10 8.40 -18.59
C HIS A 57 27.08 8.03 -17.50
N LEU A 58 27.50 7.14 -16.60
CA LEU A 58 26.75 6.83 -15.40
C LEU A 58 26.75 8.11 -14.57
N GLN A 59 25.63 8.83 -14.58
CA GLN A 59 25.39 9.87 -13.60
C GLN A 59 24.98 9.16 -12.31
N THR A 60 25.86 9.18 -11.31
CA THR A 60 25.44 8.90 -9.94
C THR A 60 24.60 10.09 -9.49
N SER A 61 23.32 9.87 -9.22
CA SER A 61 22.51 10.84 -8.49
C SER A 61 23.22 11.20 -7.19
N ILE A 62 23.11 12.46 -6.77
CA ILE A 62 23.61 12.91 -5.47
C ILE A 62 23.04 11.99 -4.39
N ALA A 63 23.85 11.60 -3.42
CA ALA A 63 23.39 10.81 -2.30
C ALA A 63 22.32 11.61 -1.55
N VAL A 64 21.05 11.32 -1.83
CA VAL A 64 19.95 11.74 -0.98
C VAL A 64 20.06 10.82 0.22
N TYR A 65 20.59 11.36 1.32
CA TYR A 65 20.48 10.72 2.62
C TYR A 65 19.00 10.36 2.80
N HIS A 66 18.71 9.08 2.99
CA HIS A 66 17.43 8.69 3.57
C HIS A 66 17.41 9.37 4.94
N SER A 67 16.63 10.45 5.06
CA SER A 67 16.20 10.91 6.37
C SER A 67 15.49 9.72 6.98
N GLU A 68 16.16 9.10 7.94
CA GLU A 68 15.56 8.15 8.84
C GLU A 68 14.53 8.98 9.62
N GLU A 69 13.31 9.06 9.10
CA GLU A 69 12.16 9.35 9.95
C GLU A 69 12.05 8.14 10.87
N GLY A 70 12.85 8.21 11.94
CA GLY A 70 12.82 7.28 13.04
C GLY A 70 11.39 7.24 13.52
N SER A 71 10.75 6.09 13.31
CA SER A 71 9.54 5.70 14.01
C SER A 71 9.79 5.94 15.49
N SER A 72 9.25 7.04 16.00
CA SER A 72 9.31 7.42 17.40
C SER A 72 8.50 6.38 18.16
N ASN A 73 9.12 5.26 18.50
CA ASN A 73 8.61 4.35 19.51
C ASN A 73 8.89 4.99 20.87
N ALA A 74 8.14 6.05 21.16
CA ALA A 74 7.89 6.44 22.54
C ALA A 74 7.04 5.30 23.12
N GLU A 75 7.61 4.59 24.09
CA GLU A 75 6.91 3.52 24.80
C GLU A 75 5.96 4.14 25.81
N ASP A 76 4.86 4.71 25.32
CA ASP A 76 3.73 5.04 26.15
C ASP A 76 2.95 3.73 26.42
N PRO A 77 2.68 3.38 27.68
CA PRO A 77 2.00 2.13 28.04
C PRO A 77 0.51 2.11 27.61
N GLU A 78 0.02 3.20 27.03
CA GLU A 78 -1.37 3.42 26.65
C GLU A 78 -1.72 2.77 25.29
N ASP A 79 -0.71 2.36 24.51
CA ASP A 79 -0.88 1.81 23.15
C ASP A 79 -0.79 0.28 23.08
N VAL A 80 -0.90 -0.43 24.20
CA VAL A 80 -0.85 -1.90 24.22
C VAL A 80 -2.25 -2.49 24.11
N VAL A 81 -2.44 -3.38 23.13
CA VAL A 81 -3.69 -4.09 22.86
C VAL A 81 -3.50 -5.59 23.04
N ASN A 82 -4.46 -6.27 23.66
CA ASN A 82 -4.45 -7.72 23.82
C ASN A 82 -5.11 -8.43 22.62
N VAL A 83 -4.42 -9.41 22.05
CA VAL A 83 -4.89 -10.24 20.94
C VAL A 83 -4.82 -11.70 21.34
N VAL A 84 -5.84 -12.50 21.02
CA VAL A 84 -5.86 -13.94 21.30
C VAL A 84 -5.93 -14.70 19.99
N TYR A 85 -4.90 -15.51 19.72
CA TYR A 85 -4.91 -16.43 18.59
C TYR A 85 -5.39 -17.80 19.01
N ILE A 86 -6.27 -18.40 18.21
CA ILE A 86 -6.69 -19.80 18.35
C ILE A 86 -5.99 -20.58 17.25
N ASP A 87 -4.99 -21.34 17.66
CA ASP A 87 -4.18 -22.18 16.77
C ASP A 87 -5.03 -23.29 16.11
N ARG A 88 -4.50 -23.94 15.07
CA ARG A 88 -5.16 -25.05 14.36
C ARG A 88 -5.52 -26.23 15.29
N SER A 89 -4.78 -26.37 16.39
CA SER A 89 -5.01 -27.35 17.46
C SER A 89 -6.12 -26.95 18.45
N GLY A 90 -6.69 -25.74 18.32
CA GLY A 90 -7.65 -25.17 19.27
C GLY A 90 -7.02 -24.55 20.51
N ARG A 91 -5.68 -24.40 20.55
CA ARG A 91 -4.97 -23.77 21.68
C ARG A 91 -5.11 -22.26 21.59
N ARG A 92 -5.47 -21.61 22.71
CA ARG A 92 -5.54 -20.16 22.84
C ARG A 92 -4.18 -19.60 23.23
N ILE A 93 -3.66 -18.67 22.44
CA ILE A 93 -2.34 -18.06 22.59
C ILE A 93 -2.56 -16.54 22.76
N PRO A 94 -2.55 -16.03 24.00
CA PRO A 94 -2.66 -14.60 24.25
C PRO A 94 -1.35 -13.89 23.91
N VAL A 95 -1.46 -12.79 23.19
CA VAL A 95 -0.35 -11.99 22.68
C VAL A 95 -0.62 -10.51 23.00
N LYS A 96 0.43 -9.79 23.37
CA LYS A 96 0.38 -8.33 23.52
C LYS A 96 0.91 -7.68 22.26
N ALA A 97 0.17 -6.71 21.74
CA ALA A 97 0.50 -5.99 20.52
C ALA A 97 0.52 -4.49 20.79
N LYS A 98 1.15 -3.73 19.90
CA LYS A 98 1.01 -2.26 19.89
C LYS A 98 -0.12 -1.88 18.94
N VAL A 99 -0.79 -0.75 19.22
CA VAL A 99 -1.69 -0.13 18.23
C VAL A 99 -0.92 0.18 16.96
N GLY A 100 -1.53 -0.10 15.81
CA GLY A 100 -0.90 -0.02 14.50
C GLY A 100 -0.15 -1.28 14.08
N ASP A 101 0.02 -2.27 14.96
CA ASP A 101 0.62 -3.56 14.57
C ASP A 101 -0.28 -4.31 13.59
N ASN A 102 0.35 -4.93 12.60
CA ASN A 102 -0.30 -5.85 11.69
C ASN A 102 -0.47 -7.22 12.34
N VAL A 103 -1.69 -7.76 12.29
CA VAL A 103 -2.04 -9.05 12.88
C VAL A 103 -1.18 -10.20 12.34
N MET A 104 -0.97 -10.29 11.03
CA MET A 104 -0.16 -11.36 10.44
C MET A 104 1.29 -11.31 10.93
N TYR A 105 1.93 -10.14 10.90
CA TYR A 105 3.31 -10.00 11.40
C TYR A 105 3.42 -10.22 12.91
N LEU A 106 2.41 -9.83 13.68
CA LEU A 106 2.34 -10.13 15.10
C LEU A 106 2.31 -11.65 15.34
N ALA A 107 1.49 -12.40 14.61
CA ALA A 107 1.43 -13.86 14.74
C ALA A 107 2.81 -14.51 14.47
N GLN A 108 3.50 -14.07 13.41
CA GLN A 108 4.83 -14.57 13.05
C GLN A 108 5.88 -14.27 14.13
N ARG A 109 5.89 -13.04 14.68
CA ARG A 109 6.80 -12.65 15.78
C ARG A 109 6.62 -13.51 17.04
N HIS A 110 5.40 -14.00 17.28
CA HIS A 110 5.07 -14.84 18.43
C HIS A 110 5.11 -16.35 18.12
N GLY A 111 5.62 -16.75 16.95
CA GLY A 111 5.78 -18.15 16.56
C GLY A 111 4.48 -18.90 16.32
N ILE A 112 3.40 -18.17 16.01
CA ILE A 112 2.12 -18.74 15.60
C ILE A 112 2.22 -19.13 14.12
N GLU A 113 1.69 -20.30 13.76
CA GLU A 113 1.76 -20.86 12.40
C GLU A 113 0.76 -20.18 11.43
N LEU A 114 0.75 -18.85 11.42
CA LEU A 114 0.01 -18.05 10.46
C LEU A 114 0.94 -17.68 9.30
N GLU A 115 0.60 -18.19 8.12
CA GLU A 115 1.38 -17.97 6.92
C GLU A 115 1.12 -16.59 6.30
N GLY A 116 2.07 -16.13 5.48
CA GLY A 116 2.02 -14.83 4.83
C GLY A 116 2.93 -14.78 3.61
N SER A 117 2.74 -15.70 2.65
CA SER A 117 3.69 -15.92 1.55
C SER A 117 3.90 -14.70 0.64
N CYS A 118 2.95 -13.76 0.62
CA CYS A 118 3.02 -12.52 -0.15
C CYS A 118 3.36 -11.28 0.70
N GLU A 119 3.76 -11.45 1.97
CA GLU A 119 4.25 -10.36 2.83
C GLU A 119 3.29 -9.16 2.91
N ALA A 120 1.98 -9.44 3.07
CA ALA A 120 0.91 -8.45 3.11
C ALA A 120 0.66 -7.65 1.79
N SER A 121 1.18 -8.11 0.66
CA SER A 121 1.00 -7.46 -0.66
C SER A 121 -0.37 -7.71 -1.32
N LEU A 122 -1.36 -8.25 -0.59
CA LEU A 122 -2.69 -8.60 -1.10
C LEU A 122 -2.67 -9.47 -2.38
N ALA A 123 -1.74 -10.42 -2.44
CA ALA A 123 -1.54 -11.29 -3.60
C ALA A 123 -1.75 -12.79 -3.29
N CYS A 124 -2.20 -13.09 -2.06
CA CYS A 124 -2.36 -14.44 -1.55
C CYS A 124 -3.40 -14.49 -0.44
N SER A 125 -3.95 -15.68 -0.16
CA SER A 125 -4.90 -15.93 0.93
C SER A 125 -4.34 -16.83 2.04
N THR A 126 -3.01 -16.94 2.14
CA THR A 126 -2.36 -17.78 3.16
C THR A 126 -2.49 -17.21 4.58
N CYS A 127 -2.75 -15.91 4.69
CA CYS A 127 -2.98 -15.19 5.95
C CYS A 127 -4.46 -15.17 6.39
N HIS A 128 -5.30 -16.02 5.79
CA HIS A 128 -6.71 -16.15 6.13
C HIS A 128 -6.91 -16.50 7.61
N VAL A 129 -7.78 -15.75 8.27
CA VAL A 129 -8.20 -15.95 9.66
C VAL A 129 -9.71 -15.75 9.80
N TYR A 130 -10.30 -16.38 10.82
CA TYR A 130 -11.66 -16.07 11.25
C TYR A 130 -11.62 -15.09 12.41
N VAL A 131 -12.35 -13.99 12.29
CA VAL A 131 -12.48 -12.99 13.35
C VAL A 131 -13.71 -13.32 14.19
N ASN A 132 -13.64 -13.11 15.50
CA ASN A 132 -14.81 -13.26 16.35
C ASN A 132 -15.89 -12.22 16.01
N ASP A 133 -17.16 -12.65 15.98
CA ASP A 133 -18.30 -11.80 15.62
C ASP A 133 -18.41 -10.53 16.49
N THR A 134 -17.97 -10.58 17.76
CA THR A 134 -17.99 -9.40 18.66
C THR A 134 -17.04 -8.27 18.24
N HIS A 135 -16.00 -8.58 17.47
CA HIS A 135 -15.03 -7.61 16.95
C HIS A 135 -15.16 -7.42 15.44
N PHE A 136 -15.84 -8.32 14.73
CA PHE A 136 -16.03 -8.24 13.29
C PHE A 136 -16.72 -6.94 12.87
N ASP A 137 -17.78 -6.54 13.57
CA ASP A 137 -18.54 -5.30 13.30
C ASP A 137 -17.72 -4.01 13.51
N LYS A 138 -16.59 -4.09 14.24
CA LYS A 138 -15.70 -2.96 14.47
C LYS A 138 -14.64 -2.81 13.39
N LEU A 139 -14.41 -3.88 12.61
CA LEU A 139 -13.47 -3.84 11.51
C LEU A 139 -14.12 -3.15 10.30
N PRO A 140 -13.34 -2.42 9.49
CA PRO A 140 -13.84 -1.96 8.20
C PRO A 140 -14.24 -3.15 7.34
N GLU A 141 -15.28 -3.02 6.52
CA GLU A 141 -15.65 -4.06 5.54
C GLU A 141 -14.46 -4.39 4.63
N PRO A 142 -14.34 -5.66 4.14
CA PRO A 142 -13.29 -6.02 3.20
C PRO A 142 -13.43 -5.24 1.89
N ASP A 143 -12.29 -4.85 1.32
CA ASP A 143 -12.26 -4.26 -0.02
C ASP A 143 -12.53 -5.33 -1.09
N GLU A 144 -13.01 -4.94 -2.28
CA GLU A 144 -13.27 -5.87 -3.40
C GLU A 144 -12.04 -6.75 -3.74
N ARG A 145 -10.83 -6.20 -3.63
CA ARG A 145 -9.58 -6.95 -3.87
C ARG A 145 -9.27 -7.95 -2.77
N GLU A 146 -9.67 -7.67 -1.53
CA GLU A 146 -9.57 -8.61 -0.42
C GLU A 146 -10.53 -9.77 -0.66
N ASP A 147 -11.77 -9.48 -1.05
CA ASP A 147 -12.78 -10.50 -1.36
C ASP A 147 -12.36 -11.42 -2.52
N ASP A 148 -11.83 -10.86 -3.61
CA ASP A 148 -11.28 -11.64 -4.72
C ASP A 148 -10.22 -12.66 -4.27
N MET A 149 -9.41 -12.29 -3.26
CA MET A 149 -8.40 -13.18 -2.69
C MET A 149 -9.01 -14.18 -1.69
N LEU A 150 -9.99 -13.75 -0.89
CA LEU A 150 -10.72 -14.60 0.05
C LEU A 150 -11.49 -15.73 -0.65
N ASP A 151 -12.00 -15.51 -1.86
CA ASP A 151 -12.66 -16.54 -2.68
C ASP A 151 -11.76 -17.75 -2.99
N MET A 152 -10.45 -17.56 -2.97
CA MET A 152 -9.48 -18.64 -3.16
C MET A 152 -9.11 -19.36 -1.85
N ALA A 153 -9.55 -18.86 -0.70
CA ALA A 153 -9.22 -19.38 0.62
C ALA A 153 -9.98 -20.69 0.91
N PRO A 154 -9.34 -21.68 1.55
CA PRO A 154 -10.02 -22.89 1.97
C PRO A 154 -10.97 -22.62 3.13
N LEU A 155 -12.14 -23.27 3.13
CA LEU A 155 -13.12 -23.21 4.23
C LEU A 155 -13.57 -21.76 4.56
N LEU A 156 -13.83 -20.94 3.54
CA LEU A 156 -14.33 -19.58 3.72
C LEU A 156 -15.62 -19.54 4.54
N GLN A 157 -15.73 -18.56 5.43
CA GLN A 157 -16.88 -18.27 6.30
C GLN A 157 -17.18 -16.77 6.26
N GLU A 158 -18.37 -16.36 6.71
CA GLU A 158 -18.80 -14.95 6.70
C GLU A 158 -17.89 -14.04 7.54
N ASN A 159 -17.31 -14.55 8.63
CA ASN A 159 -16.37 -13.84 9.49
C ASN A 159 -14.89 -13.98 9.06
N SER A 160 -14.65 -14.41 7.81
CA SER A 160 -13.30 -14.58 7.27
C SER A 160 -12.71 -13.26 6.84
N ARG A 161 -11.44 -13.03 7.19
CA ARG A 161 -10.66 -11.87 6.75
C ARG A 161 -9.24 -12.27 6.42
N LEU A 162 -8.55 -11.44 5.63
CA LEU A 162 -7.12 -11.56 5.47
C LEU A 162 -6.43 -10.88 6.65
N GLY A 163 -5.78 -11.67 7.50
CA GLY A 163 -5.09 -11.15 8.70
C GLY A 163 -3.99 -10.13 8.37
N CYS A 164 -3.50 -10.08 7.13
CA CYS A 164 -2.55 -9.08 6.69
C CYS A 164 -3.17 -7.69 6.41
N GLN A 165 -4.49 -7.59 6.25
CA GLN A 165 -5.20 -6.31 6.07
C GLN A 165 -5.72 -5.74 7.40
N ILE A 166 -5.67 -6.53 8.48
CA ILE A 166 -6.12 -6.10 9.81
C ILE A 166 -4.99 -5.38 10.52
N ILE A 167 -5.20 -4.08 10.77
CA ILE A 167 -4.35 -3.24 11.60
C ILE A 167 -5.01 -3.07 12.97
N LEU A 168 -4.25 -3.29 14.03
CA LEU A 168 -4.77 -3.21 15.40
C LEU A 168 -5.06 -1.76 15.79
N SER A 169 -6.25 -1.52 16.33
CA SER A 169 -6.68 -0.26 16.91
C SER A 169 -7.13 -0.48 18.36
N HIS A 170 -7.29 0.58 19.14
CA HIS A 170 -7.77 0.48 20.53
C HIS A 170 -9.17 -0.16 20.63
N GLU A 171 -9.99 -0.09 19.58
CA GLU A 171 -11.35 -0.67 19.56
C GLU A 171 -11.33 -2.21 19.48
N LEU A 172 -10.21 -2.77 19.03
CA LEU A 172 -9.97 -4.20 18.87
C LEU A 172 -9.32 -4.84 20.11
N GLU A 173 -9.45 -4.20 21.27
CA GLU A 173 -8.99 -4.77 22.54
C GLU A 173 -9.65 -6.12 22.82
N GLY A 174 -8.81 -7.12 23.06
CA GLY A 174 -9.23 -8.49 23.31
C GLY A 174 -9.73 -9.23 22.08
N ILE A 175 -9.36 -8.81 20.86
CA ILE A 175 -9.77 -9.49 19.62
C ILE A 175 -9.32 -10.95 19.62
N GLU A 176 -10.25 -11.84 19.26
CA GLU A 176 -9.98 -13.27 19.09
C GLU A 176 -9.95 -13.63 17.61
N LEU A 177 -8.86 -14.30 17.21
CA LEU A 177 -8.58 -14.68 15.82
C LEU A 177 -8.35 -16.18 15.75
N THR A 178 -9.15 -16.88 14.96
CA THR A 178 -9.03 -18.33 14.80
C THR A 178 -8.35 -18.68 13.48
N LEU A 179 -7.33 -19.52 13.54
CA LEU A 179 -6.65 -20.01 12.35
C LEU A 179 -7.46 -21.12 11.67
N PRO A 180 -7.60 -21.09 10.34
CA PRO A 180 -8.23 -22.18 9.61
C PRO A 180 -7.38 -23.46 9.71
N LYS A 181 -8.05 -24.62 9.74
CA LYS A 181 -7.39 -25.94 9.86
C LYS A 181 -6.45 -26.25 8.70
N VAL A 182 -6.72 -25.68 7.53
CA VAL A 182 -5.97 -25.90 6.30
C VAL A 182 -5.69 -24.53 5.69
N THR A 183 -4.48 -24.33 5.19
CA THR A 183 -4.10 -23.13 4.44
C THR A 183 -3.61 -23.56 3.06
N ARG A 184 -4.01 -22.86 2.01
CA ARG A 184 -3.60 -23.18 0.64
C ARG A 184 -2.23 -22.58 0.36
N ASN A 185 -1.18 -23.22 0.85
CA ASN A 185 0.19 -22.92 0.44
C ASN A 185 0.62 -23.91 -0.64
N PHE A 186 1.13 -23.43 -1.76
CA PHE A 186 1.56 -24.26 -2.89
C PHE A 186 2.92 -24.93 -2.62
N TYR A 187 3.13 -25.45 -1.41
CA TYR A 187 4.32 -26.23 -1.11
C TYR A 187 4.15 -27.62 -1.72
N VAL A 188 5.01 -27.91 -2.70
CA VAL A 188 5.01 -29.19 -3.41
C VAL A 188 5.47 -30.36 -2.53
N ASP A 189 6.02 -30.10 -1.32
CA ASP A 189 6.74 -31.13 -0.54
C ASP A 189 6.43 -31.16 0.98
N GLY A 190 5.37 -30.53 1.46
CA GLY A 190 4.95 -30.63 2.89
C GLY A 190 5.99 -30.15 3.91
N HIS A 191 6.97 -29.35 3.48
CA HIS A 191 8.00 -28.78 4.33
C HIS A 191 7.49 -27.51 4.99
N VAL A 192 7.42 -27.49 6.33
CA VAL A 192 7.17 -26.27 7.09
C VAL A 192 8.52 -25.61 7.39
N PRO A 193 8.91 -24.54 6.67
CA PRO A 193 10.16 -23.85 6.96
C PRO A 193 10.06 -23.24 8.35
N LYS A 194 11.12 -23.39 9.14
CA LYS A 194 11.19 -22.71 10.44
C LYS A 194 11.34 -21.20 10.18
N PRO A 195 10.57 -20.34 10.86
CA PRO A 195 10.86 -18.91 10.87
C PRO A 195 12.29 -18.71 11.39
N HIS A 196 13.05 -17.86 10.71
CA HIS A 196 14.44 -17.53 11.03
C HIS A 196 14.53 -16.41 12.07
#